data_AF-A0A2U0ILY1-F1
#
_entry.id   AF-A0A2U0ILY1-F1
#
_cell.length_a   1.000
_cell.length_b   1.000
_cell.length_c   1.000
_cell.angle_alpha   90.00
_cell.angle_beta   90.00
_cell.angle_gamma   90.00
#
_symmetry.space_group_name_H-M   'P 1'
#
loop_
_entity.id
_entity.type
_entity.pdbx_description
1 polymer ?
#
loop_
_entity_poly.entity_id
_entity_poly.type
_entity_poly.pdbx_seq_one_letter_code
_entity_poly.pdbx_strand_id
1 'polypeptide(L)'
;MQRTRFCLTGGFRDMYVQKNNKMFYALLIAITIQSIGLLILTATDILQIPAHSFPILGTIIGSFIFGIGIVLAGGCATGTWYRAGEGLIGSWIALVLYAVTAAITKTGILKPVMDKINQPTNVNSDMSQTTGIPFWGLVVILTIITIFLVVRTLNNKKVRVAVPKLKQRYTGIRYYLFEKRYHPFIAAIVIGLIALLAWPMSASTGRNDGLGITTPSANLVHFLITGETKFIDWGVFLVLGIFIGSYIAARGSREFKWRLPDKITIRNSAIGGICMGFGASVAGGCSIGNGLVETATMTWQGWIALASMIVGVWTMSHFIFVRPMKKVQQQSAKVKQQTQIV
;
A
#
# COMPACT_ATOMS: atom_id res chain seq x y z
N MET A 1 -3.87 3.56 10.58
CA MET A 1 -4.43 3.22 9.25
C MET A 1 -5.95 3.30 9.21
N GLN A 2 -6.67 2.61 10.10
CA GLN A 2 -8.15 2.59 10.17
C GLN A 2 -8.78 4.00 10.23
N ARG A 3 -8.41 4.81 11.24
CA ARG A 3 -8.98 6.16 11.48
C ARG A 3 -8.80 7.16 10.33
N THR A 4 -7.71 7.04 9.59
CA THR A 4 -7.34 7.94 8.50
C THR A 4 -7.69 7.37 7.13
N ARG A 5 -8.16 6.11 7.09
CA ARG A 5 -8.39 5.32 5.89
C ARG A 5 -7.20 5.38 4.93
N PHE A 6 -6.00 5.24 5.51
CA PHE A 6 -4.74 5.31 4.76
C PHE A 6 -4.61 4.07 3.87
N CYS A 7 -4.96 4.21 2.59
CA CYS A 7 -4.93 3.15 1.60
C CYS A 7 -4.34 3.67 0.29
N LEU A 8 -3.23 3.06 -0.15
CA LEU A 8 -2.49 3.49 -1.34
C LEU A 8 -3.28 3.24 -2.63
N THR A 9 -4.11 2.20 -2.68
CA THR A 9 -5.05 1.95 -3.78
C THR A 9 -5.95 3.16 -4.05
N GLY A 10 -6.52 3.74 -3.00
CA GLY A 10 -7.36 4.92 -3.11
C GLY A 10 -6.57 6.10 -3.66
N GLY A 11 -5.34 6.32 -3.18
CA GLY A 11 -4.50 7.41 -3.67
C GLY A 11 -4.13 7.31 -5.14
N PHE A 12 -3.69 6.14 -5.59
CA PHE A 12 -3.31 5.94 -7.00
C PHE A 12 -4.52 6.01 -7.93
N ARG A 13 -5.68 5.46 -7.51
CA ARG A 13 -6.93 5.55 -8.27
C ARG A 13 -7.47 6.97 -8.33
N ASP A 14 -7.53 7.67 -7.21
CA ASP A 14 -8.13 9.01 -7.11
C ASP A 14 -7.28 10.06 -7.84
N MET A 15 -5.96 9.84 -7.96
CA MET A 15 -5.08 10.61 -8.83
C MET A 15 -5.52 10.56 -10.30
N TYR A 16 -6.00 9.41 -10.79
CA TYR A 16 -6.49 9.25 -12.17
C TYR A 16 -7.95 9.64 -12.33
N VAL A 17 -8.84 9.14 -11.46
CA VAL A 17 -10.29 9.29 -11.61
C VAL A 17 -10.79 10.65 -11.11
N GLN A 18 -10.28 11.13 -9.98
CA GLN A 18 -10.76 12.36 -9.32
C GLN A 18 -9.78 13.53 -9.43
N LYS A 19 -8.61 13.32 -10.05
CA LYS A 19 -7.48 14.26 -10.07
C LYS A 19 -7.09 14.77 -8.68
N ASN A 20 -7.26 13.92 -7.67
CA ASN A 20 -6.96 14.24 -6.28
C ASN A 20 -5.71 13.50 -5.81
N ASN A 21 -4.62 14.27 -5.62
CA ASN A 21 -3.30 13.72 -5.31
C ASN A 21 -2.98 13.70 -3.81
N LYS A 22 -3.95 14.04 -2.94
CA LYS A 22 -3.72 14.17 -1.48
C LYS A 22 -3.10 12.93 -0.85
N MET A 23 -3.58 11.74 -1.20
CA MET A 23 -3.05 10.48 -0.65
C MET A 23 -1.68 10.11 -1.22
N PHE A 24 -1.39 10.49 -2.48
CA PHE A 24 -0.06 10.31 -3.07
C PHE A 24 0.98 11.21 -2.38
N TYR A 25 0.63 12.47 -2.11
CA TYR A 25 1.49 13.35 -1.32
C TYR A 25 1.67 12.85 0.11
N ALA A 26 0.63 12.26 0.70
CA ALA A 26 0.77 11.59 2.00
C ALA A 26 1.77 10.42 1.94
N LEU A 27 1.79 9.62 0.86
CA LEU A 27 2.84 8.60 0.67
C LEU A 27 4.24 9.24 0.61
N LEU A 28 4.44 10.32 -0.17
CA LEU A 28 5.74 11.00 -0.26
C LEU A 28 6.22 11.56 1.09
N ILE A 29 5.31 12.07 1.93
CA ILE A 29 5.64 12.49 3.31
C ILE A 29 6.15 11.30 4.13
N ALA A 30 5.49 10.14 4.03
CA ALA A 30 5.93 8.95 4.76
C ALA A 30 7.31 8.47 4.28
N ILE A 31 7.55 8.46 2.96
CA ILE A 31 8.84 8.11 2.35
C ILE A 31 9.92 9.06 2.82
N THR A 32 9.71 10.38 2.72
CA THR A 32 10.72 11.38 3.14
C THR A 32 11.11 11.26 4.61
N ILE A 33 10.14 11.11 5.51
CA ILE A 33 10.41 10.96 6.95
C ILE A 33 11.21 9.69 7.21
N GLN A 34 10.85 8.59 6.55
CA GLN A 34 11.60 7.35 6.67
C GLN A 34 13.01 7.48 6.07
N SER A 35 13.17 8.10 4.89
CA SER A 35 14.49 8.33 4.27
C SER A 35 15.42 9.16 5.15
N ILE A 36 14.91 10.25 5.73
CA ILE A 36 15.69 11.09 6.67
C ILE A 36 16.10 10.28 7.90
N GLY A 37 15.16 9.50 8.46
CA GLY A 37 15.45 8.65 9.60
C GLY A 37 16.49 7.57 9.30
N LEU A 38 16.37 6.90 8.15
CA LEU A 38 17.33 5.88 7.71
C LEU A 38 18.71 6.47 7.50
N LEU A 39 18.79 7.69 6.96
CA LEU A 39 20.04 8.40 6.78
C LEU A 39 20.76 8.67 8.11
N ILE A 40 20.01 9.04 9.14
CA ILE A 40 20.57 9.24 10.48
C ILE A 40 21.06 7.89 11.03
N LEU A 41 20.26 6.84 10.89
CA LEU A 41 20.60 5.50 11.41
C LEU A 41 21.83 4.90 10.73
N THR A 42 21.96 5.06 9.41
CA THR A 42 23.15 4.61 8.67
C THR A 42 24.38 5.45 8.98
N ALA A 43 24.22 6.77 9.16
CA ALA A 43 25.33 7.65 9.56
C ALA A 43 25.87 7.35 10.97
N THR A 44 25.04 6.75 11.84
CA THR A 44 25.44 6.33 13.19
C THR A 44 25.94 4.89 13.28
N ASP A 45 26.11 4.18 12.14
CA ASP A 45 26.50 2.76 12.06
C ASP A 45 25.60 1.79 12.86
N ILE A 46 24.40 2.21 13.26
CA ILE A 46 23.44 1.38 14.01
C ILE A 46 22.82 0.32 13.08
N LEU A 47 22.72 0.61 11.79
CA LEU A 47 22.08 -0.24 10.77
C LEU A 47 22.85 -0.15 9.45
N GLN A 48 23.18 -1.31 8.88
CA GLN A 48 23.64 -1.42 7.50
C GLN A 48 22.47 -1.85 6.62
N ILE A 49 22.13 -1.03 5.63
CA ILE A 49 21.11 -1.38 4.63
C ILE A 49 21.77 -2.37 3.67
N PRO A 50 21.29 -3.61 3.58
CA PRO A 50 21.92 -4.60 2.71
C PRO A 50 21.66 -4.23 1.25
N ALA A 51 22.74 -4.15 0.46
CA ALA A 51 22.65 -3.99 -0.98
C ALA A 51 22.13 -5.29 -1.60
N HIS A 52 21.01 -5.23 -2.31
CA HIS A 52 20.42 -6.38 -2.98
C HIS A 52 20.32 -6.16 -4.48
N SER A 53 20.50 -7.21 -5.27
CA SER A 53 20.14 -7.21 -6.69
C SER A 53 18.64 -7.40 -6.83
N PHE A 54 18.02 -6.78 -7.84
CA PHE A 54 16.59 -6.94 -8.09
C PHE A 54 16.29 -7.36 -9.54
N PRO A 55 15.30 -8.24 -9.76
CA PRO A 55 14.89 -8.62 -11.10
C PRO A 55 14.06 -7.49 -11.72
N ILE A 56 14.59 -6.80 -12.73
CA ILE A 56 13.90 -5.67 -13.38
C ILE A 56 12.56 -6.13 -13.97
N LEU A 57 12.58 -7.22 -14.76
CA LEU A 57 11.39 -7.73 -15.44
C LEU A 57 10.31 -8.17 -14.44
N GLY A 58 10.72 -8.92 -13.41
CA GLY A 58 9.85 -9.35 -12.31
C GLY A 58 9.26 -8.18 -11.53
N THR A 59 10.06 -7.14 -11.27
CA THR A 59 9.60 -5.93 -10.57
C THR A 59 8.53 -5.21 -11.38
N ILE A 60 8.73 -5.03 -12.68
CA ILE A 60 7.77 -4.35 -13.56
C ILE A 60 6.48 -5.17 -13.70
N ILE A 61 6.60 -6.45 -14.11
CA ILE A 61 5.44 -7.31 -14.37
C ILE A 61 4.67 -7.57 -13.07
N GLY A 62 5.37 -7.93 -11.99
CA GLY A 62 4.78 -8.20 -10.70
C GLY A 62 4.07 -6.97 -10.12
N SER A 63 4.71 -5.79 -10.16
CA SER A 63 4.10 -4.56 -9.62
C SER A 63 2.91 -4.10 -10.45
N PHE A 64 2.95 -4.29 -11.77
CA PHE A 64 1.81 -4.00 -12.64
C PHE A 64 0.61 -4.91 -12.35
N ILE A 65 0.82 -6.23 -12.25
CA ILE A 65 -0.23 -7.20 -11.89
C ILE A 65 -0.76 -6.92 -10.48
N PHE A 66 0.12 -6.58 -9.53
CA PHE A 66 -0.27 -6.16 -8.20
C PHE A 66 -1.15 -4.91 -8.24
N GLY A 67 -0.79 -3.91 -9.05
CA GLY A 67 -1.56 -2.69 -9.28
C GLY A 67 -2.98 -2.96 -9.80
N ILE A 68 -3.13 -3.91 -10.72
CA ILE A 68 -4.45 -4.38 -11.18
C ILE A 68 -5.21 -5.05 -10.03
N GLY A 69 -4.53 -5.95 -9.30
CA GLY A 69 -5.09 -6.72 -8.19
C GLY A 69 -5.67 -5.85 -7.08
N ILE A 70 -4.94 -4.80 -6.67
CA ILE A 70 -5.40 -3.92 -5.59
C ILE A 70 -6.68 -3.13 -5.95
N VAL A 71 -6.91 -2.83 -7.23
CA VAL A 71 -8.15 -2.19 -7.68
C VAL A 71 -9.32 -3.18 -7.63
N LEU A 72 -9.10 -4.41 -8.09
CA LEU A 72 -10.10 -5.49 -8.04
C LEU A 72 -10.47 -5.90 -6.61
N ALA A 73 -9.48 -6.01 -5.73
CA ALA A 73 -9.67 -6.28 -4.31
C ALA A 73 -10.31 -5.11 -3.56
N GLY A 74 -10.30 -3.92 -4.14
CA GLY A 74 -10.76 -2.69 -3.50
C GLY A 74 -9.90 -2.27 -2.29
N GLY A 75 -8.67 -2.78 -2.17
CA GLY A 75 -7.77 -2.52 -1.04
C GLY A 75 -6.33 -2.87 -1.37
N CYS A 76 -5.37 -2.17 -0.74
CA CYS A 76 -3.95 -2.53 -0.80
C CYS A 76 -3.64 -3.64 0.22
N ALA A 77 -2.42 -4.15 0.26
CA ALA A 77 -2.05 -5.23 1.19
C ALA A 77 -2.33 -4.88 2.66
N THR A 78 -1.94 -3.70 3.14
CA THR A 78 -2.35 -3.26 4.49
C THR A 78 -3.85 -2.99 4.59
N GLY A 79 -4.42 -2.47 3.51
CA GLY A 79 -5.84 -2.18 3.36
C GLY A 79 -6.72 -3.39 3.59
N THR A 80 -6.38 -4.54 3.01
CA THR A 80 -7.13 -5.79 3.17
C THR A 80 -7.06 -6.29 4.61
N TRP A 81 -5.88 -6.24 5.25
CA TRP A 81 -5.71 -6.58 6.68
C TRP A 81 -6.57 -5.71 7.61
N TYR A 82 -6.43 -4.38 7.54
CA TYR A 82 -7.15 -3.53 8.50
C TYR A 82 -8.66 -3.52 8.23
N ARG A 83 -9.11 -3.59 6.96
CA ARG A 83 -10.53 -3.62 6.60
C ARG A 83 -11.19 -4.96 6.90
N ALA A 84 -10.45 -6.07 6.87
CA ALA A 84 -10.93 -7.34 7.39
C ALA A 84 -11.32 -7.20 8.88
N GLY A 85 -10.48 -6.53 9.69
CA GLY A 85 -10.80 -6.19 11.09
C GLY A 85 -11.99 -5.23 11.27
N GLU A 86 -12.36 -4.44 10.25
CA GLU A 86 -13.58 -3.61 10.26
C GLU A 86 -14.88 -4.40 9.98
N GLY A 87 -14.77 -5.68 9.60
CA GLY A 87 -15.91 -6.55 9.26
C GLY A 87 -16.28 -6.59 7.77
N LEU A 88 -15.40 -6.15 6.87
CA LEU A 88 -15.65 -6.19 5.42
C LEU A 88 -15.33 -7.57 4.84
N ILE A 89 -16.36 -8.35 4.50
CA ILE A 89 -16.21 -9.74 4.04
C ILE A 89 -15.45 -9.84 2.71
N GLY A 90 -15.62 -8.85 1.81
CA GLY A 90 -14.81 -8.78 0.58
C GLY A 90 -13.30 -8.68 0.88
N SER A 91 -12.92 -7.94 1.93
CA SER A 91 -11.52 -7.83 2.34
C SER A 91 -10.98 -9.11 2.98
N TRP A 92 -11.82 -9.89 3.65
CA TRP A 92 -11.44 -11.23 4.13
C TRP A 92 -11.12 -12.18 2.97
N ILE A 93 -12.00 -12.22 1.95
CA ILE A 93 -11.79 -13.06 0.77
C ILE A 93 -10.48 -12.67 0.06
N ALA A 94 -10.30 -11.36 -0.18
CA ALA A 94 -9.08 -10.86 -0.80
C ALA A 94 -7.84 -11.15 0.04
N LEU A 95 -7.93 -11.03 1.37
CA LEU A 95 -6.82 -11.28 2.30
C LEU A 95 -6.38 -12.75 2.30
N VAL A 96 -7.33 -13.68 2.41
CA VAL A 96 -7.04 -15.12 2.43
C VAL A 96 -6.38 -15.53 1.11
N LEU A 97 -6.97 -15.14 -0.02
CA LEU A 97 -6.41 -15.49 -1.33
C LEU A 97 -5.07 -14.79 -1.59
N TYR A 98 -4.90 -13.55 -1.15
CA TYR A 98 -3.61 -12.86 -1.19
C TYR A 98 -2.53 -13.61 -0.43
N ALA A 99 -2.79 -13.98 0.82
CA ALA A 99 -1.83 -14.67 1.68
C ALA A 99 -1.50 -16.07 1.14
N VAL A 100 -2.51 -16.83 0.72
CA VAL A 100 -2.34 -18.18 0.15
C VAL A 100 -1.59 -18.12 -1.18
N THR A 101 -1.99 -17.27 -2.12
CA THR A 101 -1.28 -17.14 -3.40
C THR A 101 0.16 -16.64 -3.20
N ALA A 102 0.40 -15.74 -2.24
CA ALA A 102 1.76 -15.32 -1.90
C ALA A 102 2.59 -16.49 -1.35
N ALA A 103 2.03 -17.31 -0.45
CA ALA A 103 2.69 -18.52 0.05
C ALA A 103 3.01 -19.51 -1.08
N ILE A 104 2.05 -19.79 -1.96
CA ILE A 104 2.20 -20.70 -3.10
C ILE A 104 3.25 -20.18 -4.09
N THR A 105 3.32 -18.87 -4.31
CA THR A 105 4.27 -18.27 -5.26
C THR A 105 5.68 -18.23 -4.71
N LYS A 106 5.85 -18.00 -3.40
CA LYS A 106 7.18 -17.92 -2.77
C LYS A 106 7.82 -19.28 -2.49
N THR A 107 7.04 -20.30 -2.17
CA THR A 107 7.59 -21.60 -1.75
C THR A 107 6.90 -22.82 -2.38
N GLY A 108 5.75 -22.63 -3.03
CA GLY A 108 4.94 -23.71 -3.57
C GLY A 108 5.14 -23.91 -5.08
N ILE A 109 4.09 -24.40 -5.74
CA ILE A 109 4.10 -24.79 -7.16
C ILE A 109 4.38 -23.64 -8.13
N LEU A 110 4.15 -22.39 -7.73
CA LEU A 110 4.39 -21.21 -8.56
C LEU A 110 5.80 -20.64 -8.42
N LYS A 111 6.61 -21.16 -7.49
CA LYS A 111 8.02 -20.79 -7.34
C LYS A 111 8.85 -20.91 -8.63
N PRO A 112 8.81 -22.01 -9.40
CA PRO A 112 9.58 -22.10 -10.65
C PRO A 112 9.14 -21.07 -11.69
N VAL A 113 7.88 -20.64 -11.67
CA VAL A 113 7.39 -19.55 -12.53
C VAL A 113 7.97 -18.22 -12.06
N MET A 114 7.95 -17.96 -10.76
CA MET A 114 8.58 -16.78 -10.17
C MET A 114 10.08 -16.72 -10.49
N ASP A 115 10.82 -17.82 -10.31
CA ASP A 115 12.26 -17.88 -10.58
C ASP A 115 12.58 -17.65 -12.07
N LYS A 116 11.75 -18.18 -12.99
CA LYS A 116 11.88 -17.91 -14.44
C LYS A 116 11.63 -16.46 -14.83
N ILE A 117 10.69 -15.79 -14.15
CA ILE A 117 10.40 -14.37 -14.38
C ILE A 117 11.48 -13.50 -13.73
N ASN A 118 11.98 -13.93 -12.57
CA ASN A 118 12.97 -13.23 -11.76
C ASN A 118 14.41 -13.64 -12.10
N GLN A 119 14.67 -13.97 -13.38
CA GLN A 119 16.03 -14.28 -13.82
C GLN A 119 17.00 -13.21 -13.33
N PRO A 120 18.13 -13.62 -12.73
CA PRO A 120 19.03 -12.71 -12.05
C PRO A 120 19.57 -11.70 -13.05
N THR A 121 19.11 -10.47 -12.90
CA THR A 121 19.74 -9.31 -13.55
C THR A 121 20.72 -8.78 -12.52
N ASN A 122 22.02 -8.77 -12.84
CA ASN A 122 23.08 -8.25 -11.98
C ASN A 122 23.05 -6.71 -11.98
N VAL A 123 21.90 -6.13 -11.66
CA VAL A 123 21.71 -4.69 -11.57
C VAL A 123 21.60 -4.32 -10.11
N ASN A 124 22.50 -3.46 -9.67
CA ASN A 124 22.50 -2.95 -8.32
C ASN A 124 21.22 -2.13 -8.08
N SER A 125 20.52 -2.43 -7.00
CA SER A 125 19.31 -1.70 -6.63
C SER A 125 19.63 -0.29 -6.12
N ASP A 126 20.83 -0.03 -5.62
CA ASP A 126 21.17 1.27 -5.04
C ASP A 126 21.31 2.37 -6.09
N MET A 127 20.46 3.39 -5.99
CA MET A 127 20.52 4.55 -6.88
C MET A 127 21.80 5.37 -6.66
N SER A 128 22.34 5.37 -5.44
CA SER A 128 23.57 6.12 -5.12
C SER A 128 24.78 5.58 -5.89
N GLN A 129 24.91 4.25 -5.99
CA GLN A 129 26.04 3.61 -6.68
C GLN A 129 25.98 3.80 -8.20
N THR A 130 24.76 3.83 -8.76
CA THR A 130 24.54 3.96 -10.21
C THR A 130 24.57 5.42 -10.70
N THR A 131 24.10 6.36 -9.88
CA THR A 131 24.06 7.79 -10.25
C THR A 131 25.31 8.56 -9.80
N GLY A 132 26.13 7.99 -8.91
CA GLY A 132 27.27 8.67 -8.30
C GLY A 132 26.88 9.77 -7.29
N ILE A 133 25.58 9.98 -7.06
CA ILE A 133 25.08 10.95 -6.08
C ILE A 133 25.05 10.27 -4.71
N PRO A 134 25.62 10.88 -3.65
CA PRO A 134 25.57 10.30 -2.31
C PRO A 134 24.12 10.20 -1.84
N PHE A 135 23.83 9.18 -1.01
CA PHE A 135 22.48 8.94 -0.48
C PHE A 135 21.82 10.20 0.10
N TRP A 136 22.56 11.03 0.86
CA TRP A 136 22.05 12.30 1.40
C TRP A 136 21.58 13.28 0.33
N GLY A 137 22.27 13.36 -0.80
CA GLY A 137 21.88 14.23 -1.92
C GLY A 137 20.50 13.86 -2.48
N LEU A 138 20.23 12.56 -2.66
CA LEU A 138 18.93 12.07 -3.11
C LEU A 138 17.83 12.35 -2.07
N VAL A 139 18.13 12.17 -0.79
CA VAL A 139 17.17 12.47 0.31
C VAL A 139 16.84 13.96 0.37
N VAL A 140 17.81 14.85 0.20
CA VAL A 140 17.59 16.31 0.16
C VAL A 140 16.69 16.68 -1.02
N ILE A 141 16.95 16.15 -2.22
CA ILE A 141 16.12 16.39 -3.41
C ILE A 141 14.67 15.94 -3.15
N LEU A 142 14.47 14.72 -2.63
CA LEU A 142 13.15 14.20 -2.30
C LEU A 142 12.44 15.09 -1.26
N THR A 143 13.17 15.58 -0.26
CA THR A 143 12.65 16.43 0.81
C THR A 143 12.17 17.77 0.25
N ILE A 144 12.96 18.41 -0.61
CA ILE A 144 12.59 19.68 -1.27
C ILE A 144 11.33 19.49 -2.11
N ILE A 145 11.28 18.44 -2.94
CA ILE A 145 10.11 18.13 -3.78
C ILE A 145 8.86 17.92 -2.92
N THR A 146 8.99 17.17 -1.83
CA THR A 146 7.86 16.85 -0.95
C THR A 146 7.35 18.09 -0.22
N ILE A 147 8.24 18.92 0.34
CA ILE A 147 7.86 20.19 0.98
C ILE A 147 7.16 21.09 -0.02
N PHE A 148 7.72 21.26 -1.22
CA PHE A 148 7.11 22.07 -2.27
C PHE A 148 5.69 21.61 -2.63
N LEU A 149 5.49 20.30 -2.86
CA LEU A 149 4.18 19.74 -3.18
C LEU A 149 3.18 19.87 -2.03
N VAL A 150 3.63 19.68 -0.79
CA VAL A 150 2.78 19.80 0.40
C VAL A 150 2.35 21.25 0.62
N VAL A 151 3.28 22.20 0.58
CA VAL A 151 2.99 23.64 0.71
C VAL A 151 2.03 24.09 -0.39
N ARG A 152 2.28 23.70 -1.64
CA ARG A 152 1.36 23.99 -2.77
C ARG A 152 -0.03 23.42 -2.54
N THR A 153 -0.14 22.23 -1.95
CA THR A 153 -1.43 21.58 -1.67
C THR A 153 -2.18 22.25 -0.51
N LEU A 154 -1.48 22.61 0.56
CA LEU A 154 -2.07 23.29 1.72
C LEU A 154 -2.50 24.73 1.39
N ASN A 155 -1.76 25.42 0.52
CA ASN A 155 -2.08 26.77 0.07
C ASN A 155 -3.21 26.81 -0.96
N ASN A 156 -3.54 25.69 -1.61
CA ASN A 156 -4.67 25.60 -2.52
C ASN A 156 -6.00 25.68 -1.75
N LYS A 157 -6.55 26.90 -1.65
CA LYS A 157 -7.84 27.22 -0.97
C LYS A 157 -9.07 26.50 -1.55
N LYS A 158 -8.98 25.90 -2.75
CA LYS A 158 -10.10 25.24 -3.46
C LYS A 158 -10.68 24.00 -2.77
N VAL A 159 -10.09 23.49 -1.69
CA VAL A 159 -10.46 22.21 -1.06
C VAL A 159 -11.04 22.39 0.36
N ARG A 160 -11.57 23.57 0.71
CA ARG A 160 -12.31 23.76 1.96
C ARG A 160 -13.79 23.44 1.77
N VAL A 161 -14.10 22.20 1.37
CA VAL A 161 -15.47 21.71 1.50
C VAL A 161 -15.69 21.41 2.98
N ALA A 162 -16.58 22.16 3.62
CA ALA A 162 -16.95 21.93 5.01
C ALA A 162 -17.63 20.56 5.11
N VAL A 163 -16.87 19.55 5.51
CA VAL A 163 -17.43 18.22 5.79
C VAL A 163 -18.27 18.35 7.05
N PRO A 164 -19.57 18.02 7.02
CA PRO A 164 -20.42 18.11 8.20
C PRO A 164 -19.80 17.27 9.32
N LYS A 165 -19.42 17.95 10.41
CA LYS A 165 -18.86 17.32 11.59
C LYS A 165 -20.03 16.81 12.43
N LEU A 166 -20.08 15.49 12.61
CA LEU A 166 -21.02 14.88 13.55
C LEU A 166 -20.76 15.46 14.96
N LYS A 167 -21.84 15.65 15.75
CA LYS A 167 -21.76 16.13 17.13
C LYS A 167 -20.82 15.22 17.92
N GLN A 168 -19.82 15.81 18.60
CA GLN A 168 -18.86 15.10 19.44
C GLN A 168 -19.60 14.31 20.52
N ARG A 169 -19.27 13.03 20.69
CA ARG A 169 -19.98 12.12 21.59
C ARG A 169 -19.09 11.57 22.71
N TYR A 170 -17.76 11.58 22.55
CA TYR A 170 -16.80 11.24 23.61
C TYR A 170 -15.94 12.45 24.00
N THR A 171 -15.48 12.45 25.25
CA THR A 171 -14.51 13.41 25.81
C THR A 171 -13.19 12.71 26.15
N GLY A 172 -12.09 13.46 26.29
CA GLY A 172 -10.77 12.94 26.66
C GLY A 172 -10.05 12.13 25.56
N ILE A 173 -9.14 11.22 25.96
CA ILE A 173 -8.31 10.40 25.04
C ILE A 173 -9.15 9.56 24.08
N ARG A 174 -10.35 9.14 24.53
CA ARG A 174 -11.31 8.37 23.73
C ARG A 174 -11.78 9.14 22.49
N TYR A 175 -11.91 10.47 22.57
CA TYR A 175 -12.22 11.31 21.42
C TYR A 175 -11.12 11.26 20.36
N TYR A 176 -9.87 11.40 20.80
CA TYR A 176 -8.70 11.40 19.91
C TYR A 176 -8.49 10.03 19.27
N LEU A 177 -8.72 8.94 19.99
CA LEU A 177 -8.58 7.59 19.42
C LEU A 177 -9.73 7.22 18.47
N PHE A 178 -10.98 7.52 18.84
CA PHE A 178 -12.15 6.90 18.21
C PHE A 178 -13.09 7.85 17.45
N GLU A 179 -13.04 9.16 17.67
CA GLU A 179 -13.94 10.11 17.01
C GLU A 179 -13.23 11.05 16.03
N LYS A 180 -12.03 11.54 16.38
CA LYS A 180 -11.28 12.45 15.52
C LYS A 180 -10.86 11.74 14.23
N ARG A 181 -11.20 12.33 13.09
CA ARG A 181 -10.62 11.97 11.79
C ARG A 181 -9.39 12.83 11.57
N TYR A 182 -8.23 12.19 11.50
CA TYR A 182 -6.97 12.90 11.24
C TYR A 182 -6.80 13.15 9.75
N HIS A 183 -6.11 14.23 9.42
CA HIS A 183 -5.71 14.50 8.05
C HIS A 183 -4.74 13.40 7.56
N PRO A 184 -4.80 12.95 6.29
CA PRO A 184 -3.89 11.94 5.76
C PRO A 184 -2.41 12.24 5.95
N PHE A 185 -2.02 13.52 6.00
CA PHE A 185 -0.63 13.92 6.25
C PHE A 185 -0.15 13.59 7.66
N ILE A 186 -1.01 13.70 8.67
CA ILE A 186 -0.67 13.27 10.04
C ILE A 186 -0.48 11.76 10.06
N ALA A 187 -1.35 11.03 9.34
CA ALA A 187 -1.22 9.59 9.18
C ALA A 187 0.12 9.22 8.54
N ALA A 188 0.53 9.96 7.51
CA ALA A 188 1.80 9.75 6.81
C ALA A 188 3.00 9.93 7.72
N ILE A 189 3.01 11.00 8.54
CA ILE A 189 4.08 11.24 9.51
C ILE A 189 4.19 10.05 10.47
N VAL A 190 3.06 9.64 11.06
CA VAL A 190 3.04 8.51 12.01
C VAL A 190 3.44 7.20 11.34
N ILE A 191 2.99 6.93 10.11
CA ILE A 191 3.34 5.71 9.37
C ILE A 191 4.82 5.72 8.97
N GLY A 192 5.38 6.86 8.55
CA GLY A 192 6.81 7.00 8.25
C GLY A 192 7.68 6.75 9.48
N LEU A 193 7.30 7.29 10.64
CA LEU A 193 7.97 7.02 11.91
C LEU A 193 7.85 5.55 12.34
N ILE A 194 6.69 4.93 12.18
CA ILE A 194 6.51 3.48 12.44
C ILE A 194 7.38 2.65 11.48
N ALA A 195 7.44 3.02 10.21
CA ALA A 195 8.26 2.34 9.22
C ALA A 195 9.76 2.50 9.50
N LEU A 196 10.18 3.64 10.05
CA LEU A 196 11.53 3.85 10.55
C LEU A 196 11.84 2.94 11.75
N LEU A 197 10.97 2.95 12.77
CA LEU A 197 11.12 2.12 13.98
C LEU A 197 11.05 0.62 13.69
N ALA A 198 10.38 0.23 12.61
CA ALA A 198 10.30 -1.16 12.17
C ALA A 198 11.68 -1.76 11.87
N TRP A 199 12.64 -0.99 11.33
CA TRP A 199 13.96 -1.50 10.97
C TRP A 199 14.75 -2.05 12.16
N PRO A 200 15.05 -1.28 13.23
CA PRO A 200 15.80 -1.80 14.37
C PRO A 200 15.03 -2.90 15.11
N MET A 201 13.69 -2.80 15.15
CA MET A 201 12.86 -3.82 15.79
C MET A 201 12.89 -5.16 15.03
N SER A 202 12.81 -5.11 13.70
CA SER A 202 12.93 -6.27 12.82
C SER A 202 14.35 -6.87 12.89
N ALA A 203 15.37 -6.01 12.85
CA ALA A 203 16.77 -6.43 12.95
C ALA A 203 17.07 -7.14 14.28
N SER A 204 16.49 -6.68 15.40
CA SER A 204 16.62 -7.34 16.71
C SER A 204 16.08 -8.77 16.75
N THR A 205 15.20 -9.13 15.80
CA THR A 205 14.64 -10.48 15.65
C THR A 205 15.34 -11.31 14.58
N GLY A 206 16.47 -10.83 14.04
CA GLY A 206 17.25 -11.50 13.00
C GLY A 206 16.77 -11.24 11.57
N ARG A 207 15.83 -10.31 11.36
CA ARG A 207 15.30 -9.93 10.05
C ARG A 207 15.78 -8.52 9.68
N ASN A 208 16.79 -8.42 8.82
CA ASN A 208 17.30 -7.13 8.31
C ASN A 208 16.45 -6.60 7.14
N ASP A 209 15.16 -6.42 7.38
CA ASP A 209 14.21 -5.91 6.40
C ASP A 209 13.21 -5.00 7.11
N GLY A 210 12.71 -3.99 6.39
CA GLY A 210 11.79 -2.99 6.93
C GLY A 210 10.34 -3.48 7.00
N LEU A 211 9.42 -2.52 6.94
CA LEU A 211 7.99 -2.79 7.02
C LEU A 211 7.48 -3.57 5.79
N GLY A 212 7.07 -4.82 5.99
CA GLY A 212 6.53 -5.69 4.94
C GLY A 212 5.21 -6.35 5.33
N ILE A 213 4.35 -6.62 4.34
CA ILE A 213 3.06 -7.29 4.56
C ILE A 213 2.97 -8.64 3.83
N THR A 214 3.51 -8.74 2.61
CA THR A 214 3.42 -9.95 1.78
C THR A 214 4.11 -11.14 2.41
N THR A 215 5.40 -10.99 2.76
CA THR A 215 6.18 -12.09 3.34
C THR A 215 5.58 -12.56 4.66
N PRO A 216 5.23 -11.67 5.62
CA PRO A 216 4.52 -12.09 6.82
C PRO A 216 3.17 -12.78 6.58
N SER A 217 2.39 -12.30 5.62
CA SER A 217 1.10 -12.93 5.31
C SER A 217 1.29 -14.34 4.75
N ALA A 218 2.31 -14.54 3.91
CA ALA A 218 2.70 -15.85 3.39
C ALA A 218 3.26 -16.75 4.50
N ASN A 219 4.12 -16.21 5.38
CA ASN A 219 4.69 -16.94 6.51
C ASN A 219 3.63 -17.41 7.50
N LEU A 220 2.60 -16.58 7.76
CA LEU A 220 1.46 -16.99 8.59
C LEU A 220 0.73 -18.19 7.99
N VAL A 221 0.51 -18.20 6.67
CA VAL A 221 -0.10 -19.34 5.97
C VAL A 221 0.82 -20.57 6.04
N HIS A 222 2.13 -20.38 5.87
CA HIS A 222 3.10 -21.47 6.00
C HIS A 222 3.14 -22.09 7.38
N PHE A 223 3.13 -21.28 8.42
CA PHE A 223 3.00 -21.76 9.80
C PHE A 223 1.72 -22.57 9.99
N LEU A 224 0.57 -22.09 9.48
CA LEU A 224 -0.70 -22.81 9.59
C LEU A 224 -0.73 -24.15 8.85
N ILE A 225 0.08 -24.31 7.78
CA ILE A 225 0.16 -25.54 6.98
C ILE A 225 1.20 -26.51 7.55
N THR A 226 2.39 -26.00 7.90
CA THR A 226 3.57 -26.82 8.25
C THR A 226 3.73 -27.03 9.75
N GLY A 227 3.14 -26.17 10.58
CA GLY A 227 3.35 -26.16 12.03
C GLY A 227 4.72 -25.63 12.49
N GLU A 228 5.58 -25.20 11.56
CA GLU A 228 6.94 -24.78 11.88
C GLU A 228 6.99 -23.34 12.44
N THR A 229 7.36 -23.22 13.71
CA THR A 229 7.41 -21.94 14.44
C THR A 229 8.42 -20.94 13.87
N LYS A 230 9.39 -21.39 13.06
CA LYS A 230 10.38 -20.53 12.39
C LYS A 230 9.76 -19.48 11.46
N PHE A 231 8.54 -19.73 10.96
CA PHE A 231 7.83 -18.78 10.11
C PHE A 231 7.12 -17.68 10.90
N ILE A 232 6.94 -17.83 12.21
CA ILE A 232 6.41 -16.76 13.06
C ILE A 232 7.55 -15.80 13.39
N ASP A 233 7.74 -14.81 12.52
CA ASP A 233 8.68 -13.71 12.71
C ASP A 233 7.98 -12.44 13.24
N TRP A 234 8.77 -11.40 13.51
CA TRP A 234 8.26 -10.08 13.89
C TRP A 234 7.20 -9.54 12.92
N GLY A 235 7.37 -9.81 11.62
CA GLY A 235 6.44 -9.39 10.60
C GLY A 235 5.08 -10.06 10.74
N VAL A 236 5.02 -11.34 11.13
CA VAL A 236 3.75 -12.05 11.37
C VAL A 236 2.98 -11.38 12.52
N PHE A 237 3.66 -11.07 13.62
CA PHE A 237 3.05 -10.31 14.71
C PHE A 237 2.58 -8.92 14.28
N LEU A 238 3.30 -8.28 13.36
CA LEU A 238 2.90 -7.00 12.81
C LEU A 238 1.58 -7.09 12.03
N VAL A 239 1.42 -8.07 11.13
CA VAL A 239 0.17 -8.18 10.35
C VAL A 239 -1.03 -8.57 11.23
N LEU A 240 -0.82 -9.44 12.22
CA LEU A 240 -1.83 -9.76 13.24
C LEU A 240 -2.15 -8.53 14.10
N GLY A 241 -1.15 -7.73 14.45
CA GLY A 241 -1.31 -6.47 15.17
C GLY A 241 -2.13 -5.44 14.37
N ILE A 242 -1.94 -5.35 13.05
CA ILE A 242 -2.76 -4.50 12.18
C ILE A 242 -4.22 -4.96 12.23
N PHE A 243 -4.48 -6.26 12.19
CA PHE A 243 -5.82 -6.83 12.25
C PHE A 243 -6.52 -6.55 13.60
N ILE A 244 -5.85 -6.89 14.70
CA ILE A 244 -6.40 -6.72 16.05
C ILE A 244 -6.57 -5.22 16.36
N GLY A 245 -5.57 -4.41 16.02
CA GLY A 245 -5.61 -2.96 16.23
C GLY A 245 -6.73 -2.29 15.43
N SER A 246 -6.99 -2.74 14.19
CA SER A 246 -8.10 -2.21 13.40
C SER A 246 -9.46 -2.67 13.93
N TYR A 247 -9.57 -3.90 14.43
CA TYR A 247 -10.77 -4.40 15.08
C TYR A 247 -11.12 -3.59 16.34
N ILE A 248 -10.15 -3.35 17.22
CA ILE A 248 -10.32 -2.53 18.43
C ILE A 248 -10.71 -1.10 18.03
N ALA A 249 -10.03 -0.50 17.05
CA ALA A 249 -10.34 0.84 16.56
C ALA A 249 -11.76 0.92 15.96
N ALA A 250 -12.17 -0.08 15.17
CA ALA A 250 -13.48 -0.13 14.54
C ALA A 250 -14.62 -0.35 15.56
N ARG A 251 -14.41 -1.21 16.56
CA ARG A 251 -15.38 -1.42 17.66
C ARG A 251 -15.48 -0.19 18.55
N GLY A 252 -14.36 0.41 18.94
CA GLY A 252 -14.33 1.60 19.78
C GLY A 252 -14.97 2.83 19.11
N SER A 253 -14.83 2.95 17.78
CA SER A 253 -15.50 3.98 16.98
C SER A 253 -16.93 3.62 16.53
N ARG A 254 -17.42 2.41 16.88
CA ARG A 254 -18.73 1.87 16.42
C ARG A 254 -18.87 1.83 14.89
N GLU A 255 -17.76 1.74 14.17
CA GLU A 255 -17.72 1.58 12.70
C GLU A 255 -17.69 0.11 12.27
N PHE A 256 -17.47 -0.81 13.21
CA PHE A 256 -17.50 -2.25 12.95
C PHE A 256 -18.90 -2.72 12.55
N LYS A 257 -19.00 -3.33 11.37
CA LYS A 257 -20.22 -3.99 10.90
C LYS A 257 -19.83 -5.05 9.89
N TRP A 258 -20.43 -6.23 10.02
CA TRP A 258 -20.37 -7.25 8.98
C TRP A 258 -21.05 -6.72 7.71
N ARG A 259 -20.24 -6.51 6.67
CA ARG A 259 -20.71 -6.00 5.37
C ARG A 259 -20.53 -7.11 4.36
N LEU A 260 -21.64 -7.74 3.99
CA LEU A 260 -21.69 -8.75 2.95
C LEU A 260 -21.71 -8.06 1.58
N PRO A 261 -20.71 -8.30 0.72
CA PRO A 261 -20.68 -7.71 -0.61
C PRO A 261 -21.50 -8.52 -1.62
N ASP A 262 -21.89 -7.86 -2.72
CA ASP A 262 -22.55 -8.47 -3.87
C ASP A 262 -21.66 -9.52 -4.55
N LYS A 263 -22.28 -10.44 -5.31
CA LYS A 263 -21.59 -11.54 -6.02
C LYS A 263 -20.43 -11.05 -6.92
N ILE A 264 -20.61 -9.92 -7.61
CA ILE A 264 -19.58 -9.33 -8.48
C ILE A 264 -18.38 -8.88 -7.65
N THR A 265 -18.64 -8.25 -6.50
CA THR A 265 -17.62 -7.75 -5.59
C THR A 265 -16.86 -8.91 -4.93
N ILE A 266 -17.54 -10.01 -4.59
CA ILE A 266 -16.91 -11.27 -4.13
C ILE A 266 -15.93 -11.79 -5.18
N ARG A 267 -16.39 -11.94 -6.43
CA ARG A 267 -15.55 -12.40 -7.55
C ARG A 267 -14.33 -11.50 -7.76
N ASN A 268 -14.56 -10.18 -7.79
CA ASN A 268 -13.47 -9.21 -7.96
C ASN A 268 -12.50 -9.24 -6.78
N SER A 269 -12.99 -9.42 -5.56
CA SER A 269 -12.14 -9.56 -4.36
C SER A 269 -11.27 -10.82 -4.44
N ALA A 270 -11.83 -11.92 -4.94
CA ALA A 270 -11.10 -13.16 -5.10
C ALA A 270 -9.99 -13.06 -6.16
N ILE A 271 -10.34 -12.60 -7.37
CA ILE A 271 -9.37 -12.40 -8.45
C ILE A 271 -8.31 -11.37 -8.02
N GLY A 272 -8.75 -10.29 -7.37
CA GLY A 272 -7.86 -9.25 -6.84
C GLY A 272 -6.85 -9.80 -5.82
N GLY A 273 -7.30 -10.63 -4.87
CA GLY A 273 -6.43 -11.29 -3.90
C GLY A 273 -5.37 -12.17 -4.56
N ILE A 274 -5.75 -12.99 -5.53
CA ILE A 274 -4.81 -13.85 -6.28
C ILE A 274 -3.79 -13.00 -7.03
N CYS A 275 -4.23 -11.98 -7.80
CA CYS A 275 -3.34 -11.07 -8.51
C CYS A 275 -2.40 -10.30 -7.57
N MET A 276 -2.90 -9.88 -6.40
CA MET A 276 -2.06 -9.25 -5.38
C MET A 276 -1.02 -10.21 -4.83
N GLY A 277 -1.37 -11.47 -4.56
CA GLY A 277 -0.47 -12.45 -3.94
C GLY A 277 0.66 -12.83 -4.91
N PHE A 278 0.29 -13.11 -6.16
CA PHE A 278 1.25 -13.40 -7.22
C PHE A 278 2.12 -12.18 -7.54
N GLY A 279 1.49 -11.03 -7.83
CA GLY A 279 2.20 -9.81 -8.22
C GLY A 279 3.17 -9.30 -7.15
N ALA A 280 2.76 -9.30 -5.87
CA ALA A 280 3.65 -8.88 -4.78
C ALA A 280 4.78 -9.87 -4.51
N SER A 281 4.60 -11.15 -4.84
CA SER A 281 5.66 -12.15 -4.68
C SER A 281 6.68 -12.00 -5.79
N VAL A 282 6.24 -11.93 -7.05
CA VAL A 282 7.11 -11.73 -8.22
C VAL A 282 7.88 -10.41 -8.13
N ALA A 283 7.22 -9.32 -7.72
CA ALA A 283 7.86 -8.01 -7.58
C ALA A 283 8.81 -7.87 -6.39
N GLY A 284 8.89 -8.87 -5.51
CA GLY A 284 9.66 -8.79 -4.27
C GLY A 284 8.97 -8.01 -3.14
N GLY A 285 7.89 -7.27 -3.41
CA GLY A 285 7.18 -6.51 -2.38
C GLY A 285 5.80 -6.01 -2.79
N CYS A 286 5.05 -5.54 -1.79
CA CYS A 286 3.74 -4.89 -1.98
C CYS A 286 3.87 -3.36 -1.98
N SER A 287 2.74 -2.66 -1.96
CA SER A 287 2.68 -1.20 -1.88
C SER A 287 3.39 -0.58 -0.68
N ILE A 288 3.56 -1.32 0.43
CA ILE A 288 4.33 -0.84 1.59
C ILE A 288 5.81 -1.21 1.45
N GLY A 289 6.12 -2.48 1.16
CA GLY A 289 7.52 -2.91 0.99
C GLY A 289 8.20 -2.15 -0.14
N ASN A 290 7.75 -2.35 -1.39
CA ASN A 290 8.36 -1.67 -2.53
C ASN A 290 7.96 -0.19 -2.61
N GLY A 291 6.71 0.14 -2.28
CA GLY A 291 6.19 1.49 -2.52
C GLY A 291 6.59 2.52 -1.45
N LEU A 292 6.85 2.10 -0.21
CA LEU A 292 7.19 2.99 0.91
C LEU A 292 8.59 2.73 1.46
N VAL A 293 8.96 1.47 1.71
CA VAL A 293 10.26 1.14 2.33
C VAL A 293 11.40 1.22 1.32
N GLU A 294 11.28 0.54 0.17
CA GLU A 294 12.31 0.53 -0.87
C GLU A 294 12.51 1.90 -1.55
N THR A 295 11.42 2.65 -1.71
CA THR A 295 11.52 4.04 -2.17
C THR A 295 12.22 4.93 -1.14
N ALA A 296 12.07 4.63 0.17
CA ALA A 296 12.73 5.38 1.23
C ALA A 296 14.22 5.06 1.36
N THR A 297 14.64 3.82 1.04
CA THR A 297 16.05 3.40 0.92
C THR A 297 16.69 3.88 -0.40
N MET A 298 15.97 4.61 -1.25
CA MET A 298 16.45 5.12 -2.55
C MET A 298 16.90 4.01 -3.52
N THR A 299 16.16 2.90 -3.57
CA THR A 299 16.45 1.81 -4.52
C THR A 299 15.68 1.98 -5.83
N TRP A 300 16.30 1.60 -6.94
CA TRP A 300 15.66 1.51 -8.26
C TRP A 300 14.47 0.55 -8.24
N GLN A 301 14.57 -0.55 -7.49
CA GLN A 301 13.46 -1.49 -7.32
C GLN A 301 12.21 -0.79 -6.79
N GLY A 302 12.33 0.01 -5.74
CA GLY A 302 11.20 0.72 -5.13
C GLY A 302 10.53 1.70 -6.09
N TRP A 303 11.33 2.54 -6.75
CA TRP A 303 10.82 3.56 -7.68
C TRP A 303 10.19 2.95 -8.95
N ILE A 304 10.82 1.94 -9.53
CA ILE A 304 10.28 1.22 -10.70
C ILE A 304 9.00 0.49 -10.31
N ALA A 305 9.00 -0.21 -9.18
CA ALA A 305 7.80 -0.90 -8.67
C ALA A 305 6.65 0.08 -8.43
N LEU A 306 6.92 1.22 -7.79
CA LEU A 306 5.91 2.25 -7.53
C LEU A 306 5.29 2.75 -8.85
N ALA A 307 6.12 3.08 -9.84
CA ALA A 307 5.67 3.54 -11.14
C ALA A 307 4.81 2.49 -11.86
N SER A 308 5.30 1.25 -11.98
CA SER A 308 4.57 0.15 -12.60
C SER A 308 3.26 -0.18 -11.88
N MET A 309 3.24 -0.08 -10.55
CA MET A 309 2.04 -0.26 -9.74
C MET A 309 0.99 0.82 -10.01
N ILE A 310 1.39 2.08 -10.11
CA ILE A 310 0.50 3.20 -10.48
C ILE A 310 -0.11 2.97 -11.86
N VAL A 311 0.70 2.56 -12.84
CA VAL A 311 0.23 2.25 -14.20
C VAL A 311 -0.79 1.09 -14.16
N GLY A 312 -0.52 0.03 -13.40
CA GLY A 312 -1.47 -1.07 -13.21
C GLY A 312 -2.80 -0.62 -12.60
N VAL A 313 -2.75 0.25 -11.58
CA VAL A 313 -3.95 0.83 -10.98
C VAL A 313 -4.74 1.67 -11.99
N TRP A 314 -4.06 2.52 -12.76
CA TRP A 314 -4.72 3.39 -13.74
C TRP A 314 -5.38 2.60 -14.86
N THR A 315 -4.68 1.59 -15.38
CA THR A 315 -5.23 0.66 -16.37
C THR A 315 -6.51 0.03 -15.83
N MET A 316 -6.48 -0.60 -14.66
CA MET A 316 -7.68 -1.27 -14.15
C MET A 316 -8.79 -0.29 -13.76
N SER A 317 -8.44 0.88 -13.23
CA SER A 317 -9.41 1.94 -12.89
C SER A 317 -10.11 2.49 -14.13
N HIS A 318 -9.42 2.56 -15.26
CA HIS A 318 -10.02 2.93 -16.53
C HIS A 318 -11.11 1.94 -16.95
N PHE A 319 -10.84 0.65 -16.86
CA PHE A 319 -11.80 -0.40 -17.22
C PHE A 319 -13.00 -0.48 -16.27
N ILE A 320 -12.78 -0.38 -14.96
CA ILE A 320 -13.85 -0.54 -13.96
C ILE A 320 -14.68 0.74 -13.79
N PHE A 321 -14.05 1.91 -13.73
CA PHE A 321 -14.75 3.15 -13.36
C PHE A 321 -15.00 4.06 -14.57
N VAL A 322 -13.96 4.34 -15.36
CA VAL A 322 -14.06 5.39 -16.40
C VAL A 322 -14.88 4.94 -17.60
N ARG A 323 -14.66 3.72 -18.10
CA ARG A 323 -15.41 3.20 -19.27
C ARG A 323 -16.92 3.12 -19.02
N PRO A 324 -17.42 2.59 -17.89
CA PRO A 324 -18.85 2.58 -17.62
C PRO A 324 -19.45 3.98 -17.47
N MET A 325 -18.76 4.88 -16.77
CA MET A 325 -19.22 6.28 -16.63
C MET A 325 -19.37 6.97 -17.99
N LYS A 326 -18.40 6.79 -18.90
CA LYS A 326 -18.48 7.34 -20.27
C LYS A 326 -19.66 6.76 -21.05
N LYS A 327 -19.92 5.45 -20.94
CA LYS A 327 -21.06 4.81 -21.61
C LYS A 327 -22.41 5.38 -21.11
N VAL A 328 -22.55 5.55 -19.80
CA VAL A 328 -23.76 6.15 -19.20
C VAL A 328 -23.93 7.61 -19.61
N GLN A 329 -22.84 8.40 -19.65
CA GLN A 329 -22.88 9.78 -20.13
C GLN A 329 -23.29 9.88 -21.60
N GLN A 330 -22.76 9.00 -22.46
CA GLN A 330 -23.13 8.94 -23.87
C GLN A 330 -24.59 8.54 -24.07
N GLN A 331 -25.10 7.58 -23.29
CA GLN A 331 -26.52 7.21 -23.31
C GLN A 331 -27.40 8.37 -22.84
N SER A 332 -27.04 9.04 -21.75
CA SER A 332 -27.78 10.20 -21.22
C SER A 332 -27.82 11.37 -22.22
N ALA A 333 -26.71 11.61 -22.93
CA ALA A 333 -26.62 12.63 -23.97
C ALA A 333 -27.52 12.30 -25.19
N LYS A 334 -27.54 11.03 -25.62
CA LYS A 334 -28.42 10.56 -26.70
C LYS A 334 -29.90 10.70 -26.34
N VAL A 335 -30.29 10.34 -25.12
CA VAL A 335 -31.67 10.50 -24.64
C VAL A 335 -32.07 11.97 -24.64
N LYS A 336 -31.23 12.87 -24.11
CA LYS A 336 -31.50 14.33 -24.15
C LYS A 336 -31.66 14.88 -25.56
N GLN A 337 -30.86 14.41 -26.52
CA GLN A 337 -31.03 14.81 -27.92
C GLN A 337 -32.35 14.33 -28.51
N GLN A 338 -32.79 13.11 -28.19
CA GLN A 338 -34.08 12.60 -28.67
C GLN A 338 -35.29 13.33 -28.05
N THR A 339 -35.20 13.77 -26.79
CA THR A 339 -36.29 14.53 -26.14
C THR A 339 -36.37 15.99 -26.59
N GLN A 340 -35.35 16.52 -27.29
CA GLN A 340 -35.38 17.88 -27.84
C GLN A 340 -35.89 17.94 -29.29
N ILE A 341 -36.09 16.78 -29.93
CA ILE A 341 -36.56 16.66 -31.33
C ILE A 341 -38.06 16.34 -31.38
N VAL A 342 -38.69 16.07 -30.24
CA VAL A 342 -40.14 15.89 -30.06
C VAL A 342 -40.71 17.12 -29.37
#